data_AF-A0A2M7UX39-F1
#
_entry.id   AF-A0A2M7UX39-F1
#
_cell.length_a   1.000
_cell.length_b   1.000
_cell.length_c   1.000
_cell.angle_alpha   90.00
_cell.angle_beta   90.00
_cell.angle_gamma   90.00
#
_symmetry.space_group_name_H-M   'P 1'
#
loop_
_entity.id
_entity.type
_entity.pdbx_description
1 polymer ?
#
loop_
_entity_poly.entity_id
_entity_poly.type
_entity_poly.pdbx_seq_one_letter_code
_entity_poly.pdbx_strand_id
1 'polypeptide(L)' 'MVTITIPKKITKGKELVIVPKEDWEKILKLAKKKISKLELEKDLEKALEDVKKGRLIGPFDKVGDLIKSLEK' A
#
# COMPACT_ATOMS: atom_id res chain seq x y z
N MET A 1 23.61 31.84 -5.30
CA MET A 1 22.44 31.54 -6.14
C MET A 1 22.66 30.14 -6.70
N VAL A 2 21.82 29.17 -6.34
CA VAL A 2 22.02 27.77 -6.74
C VAL A 2 21.29 27.54 -8.05
N THR A 3 22.04 27.29 -9.12
CA THR A 3 21.49 27.07 -10.45
C THR A 3 21.49 25.57 -10.74
N ILE A 4 20.33 25.00 -10.99
CA ILE A 4 20.18 23.59 -11.38
C ILE A 4 20.05 23.52 -12.89
N THR A 5 21.06 22.99 -13.58
CA THR A 5 21.02 22.80 -15.04
C THR A 5 20.41 21.45 -15.38
N ILE A 6 19.28 21.46 -16.09
CA ILE A 6 18.60 20.24 -16.52
C ILE A 6 18.94 19.96 -17.99
N PRO A 7 19.52 18.82 -18.33
CA PRO A 7 19.83 18.47 -19.72
C PRO A 7 18.58 18.40 -20.59
N LYS A 8 18.63 19.04 -21.77
CA LYS A 8 17.53 19.03 -22.77
C LYS A 8 17.09 17.63 -23.22
N LYS A 9 17.95 16.61 -23.06
CA LYS A 9 17.62 15.21 -23.35
C LYS A 9 16.57 14.62 -22.41
N ILE A 10 16.43 15.15 -21.20
CA ILE A 10 15.48 14.67 -20.18
C ILE A 10 14.09 15.27 -20.44
N THR A 11 14.06 16.52 -20.89
CA THR A 11 12.86 17.33 -21.14
C THR A 11 12.19 17.03 -22.49
N LYS A 12 12.13 15.77 -22.95
CA LYS A 12 11.58 15.32 -24.27
C LYS A 12 10.11 15.76 -24.54
N GLY A 13 9.84 17.06 -24.67
CA GLY A 13 8.52 17.64 -24.92
C GLY A 13 7.50 17.52 -23.78
N LYS A 14 7.92 17.18 -22.55
CA LYS A 14 7.01 17.00 -21.40
C LYS A 14 7.25 18.05 -20.32
N GLU A 15 6.18 18.47 -19.65
CA GLU A 15 6.26 19.27 -18.44
C GLU A 15 7.03 18.52 -17.36
N LEU A 16 7.96 19.21 -16.72
CA LEU A 16 8.85 18.65 -15.70
C LEU A 16 8.54 19.30 -14.36
N VAL A 17 8.22 18.48 -13.37
CA VAL A 17 7.94 18.95 -12.00
C VAL A 17 9.18 18.68 -11.14
N ILE A 18 9.74 19.74 -10.57
CA ILE A 18 10.87 19.66 -9.64
C ILE A 18 10.31 19.70 -8.24
N VAL A 19 10.62 18.69 -7.43
CA VAL A 19 10.16 18.56 -6.05
C VAL A 19 11.38 18.37 -5.15
N PRO A 20 11.43 19.03 -3.97
CA PRO A 20 12.43 18.71 -2.96
C PRO A 20 12.43 17.22 -2.61
N LYS A 21 13.61 16.65 -2.40
CA LYS A 21 13.78 15.23 -2.11
C LYS A 21 12.92 14.79 -0.93
N GLU A 22 12.88 15.60 0.12
CA GLU A 22 12.14 15.31 1.36
C GLU A 22 10.63 15.17 1.10
N ASP A 23 10.06 16.04 0.26
CA ASP A 23 8.63 15.99 -0.05
C ASP A 23 8.31 14.85 -1.01
N TRP A 24 9.20 14.55 -1.96
CA TRP A 24 9.08 13.36 -2.80
C TRP A 24 9.05 12.07 -1.97
N GLU A 25 9.94 11.94 -0.97
CA GLU A 25 10.00 10.76 -0.10
C GLU A 25 8.75 10.61 0.76
N LYS A 26 8.17 11.71 1.27
CA LYS A 26 6.89 11.69 1.99
C LYS A 26 5.76 11.20 1.10
N ILE A 27 5.67 11.72 -0.13
CA ILE A 27 4.65 11.31 -1.11
C ILE A 27 4.82 9.81 -1.45
N LEU A 28 6.05 9.36 -1.67
CA LEU A 28 6.36 7.96 -1.96
C LEU A 28 5.94 7.04 -0.80
N LYS A 29 6.24 7.41 0.46
CA LYS A 29 5.83 6.65 1.65
C LYS A 29 4.31 6.53 1.76
N LEU A 30 3.58 7.63 1.53
CA LEU A 30 2.13 7.64 1.56
C LEU A 30 1.52 6.80 0.43
N ALA A 31 2.07 6.89 -0.78
CA ALA A 31 1.65 6.09 -1.92
C ALA A 31 1.84 4.59 -1.66
N LYS A 32 3.02 4.18 -1.17
CA LYS A 32 3.29 2.78 -0.80
C LYS A 32 2.34 2.29 0.29
N LYS A 33 2.13 3.07 1.35
CA LYS A 33 1.23 2.68 2.45
C LYS A 33 -0.22 2.51 1.99
N LYS A 34 -0.69 3.37 1.07
CA LYS A 34 -2.02 3.22 0.46
C LYS A 34 -2.12 1.96 -0.40
N ILE A 35 -1.13 1.70 -1.25
CA ILE A 35 -1.10 0.51 -2.11
C ILE A 35 -1.11 -0.75 -1.25
N SER A 36 -0.22 -0.83 -0.24
CA SER A 36 -0.17 -1.98 0.66
C SER A 36 -1.47 -2.16 1.46
N LYS A 37 -2.13 -1.07 1.89
CA LYS A 37 -3.44 -1.18 2.55
C LYS A 37 -4.51 -1.73 1.60
N LEU A 38 -4.50 -1.30 0.35
CA LEU A 38 -5.44 -1.76 -0.68
C LEU A 38 -5.24 -3.25 -1.00
N GLU A 39 -3.98 -3.68 -1.11
CA GLU A 39 -3.63 -5.09 -1.30
C GLU A 39 -4.08 -5.93 -0.10
N LEU A 40 -3.84 -5.45 1.12
CA LEU A 40 -4.21 -6.14 2.35
C LEU A 40 -5.73 -6.22 2.54
N GLU A 41 -6.48 -5.19 2.15
CA GLU A 41 -7.95 -5.22 2.11
C GLU A 41 -8.48 -6.24 1.08
N LYS A 42 -7.87 -6.29 -0.11
CA LYS A 42 -8.25 -7.23 -1.17
C LYS A 42 -7.96 -8.69 -0.79
N ASP A 43 -6.81 -8.94 -0.17
CA ASP A 43 -6.45 -10.27 0.31
C ASP A 43 -7.33 -10.73 1.47
N LEU A 44 -7.69 -9.80 2.37
CA LEU A 44 -8.65 -10.08 3.44
C LEU A 44 -10.02 -10.44 2.89
N GLU A 45 -10.52 -9.68 1.90
CA GLU A 45 -11.81 -9.95 1.28
C GLU A 45 -11.84 -11.33 0.61
N LYS A 46 -10.76 -11.69 -0.09
CA LYS A 46 -10.60 -13.00 -0.71
C LYS A 46 -10.58 -14.13 0.33
N ALA A 47 -9.84 -13.95 1.43
CA ALA A 47 -9.78 -14.92 2.51
C ALA A 47 -11.16 -15.16 3.15
N LEU A 48 -11.93 -14.08 3.37
CA LEU A 48 -13.30 -14.16 3.88
C LEU A 48 -14.24 -14.89 2.91
N GLU A 49 -14.07 -14.67 1.60
CA GLU A 49 -14.85 -15.35 0.57
C GLU A 49 -14.56 -16.86 0.55
N ASP A 50 -13.29 -17.26 0.66
CA ASP A 50 -12.90 -18.67 0.69
C ASP A 50 -13.41 -19.39 1.95
N VAL A 51 -13.44 -18.71 3.11
CA VAL A 51 -14.10 -19.22 4.33
C VAL A 51 -15.61 -19.38 4.10
N LYS A 52 -16.28 -18.37 3.53
CA LYS A 52 -17.73 -18.42 3.27
C LYS A 52 -18.10 -19.53 2.29
N LYS A 53 -17.24 -19.83 1.31
CA LYS A 53 -17.41 -20.93 0.35
C LYS A 53 -17.02 -22.29 0.90
N GLY A 54 -16.56 -22.37 2.15
CA GLY A 54 -16.13 -23.62 2.79
C GLY A 54 -14.85 -24.21 2.20
N ARG A 55 -14.06 -23.40 1.47
CA ARG A 55 -12.77 -23.82 0.90
C ARG A 55 -11.65 -23.78 1.93
N LEU A 56 -11.85 -23.00 2.98
CA LEU A 56 -10.91 -22.81 4.08
C LEU A 56 -11.67 -23.05 5.39
N ILE A 57 -11.23 -24.05 6.14
CA ILE A 57 -11.72 -24.34 7.50
C ILE A 57 -10.68 -23.79 8.46
N GLY A 58 -11.07 -22.78 9.22
CA GLY A 58 -10.23 -22.16 10.23
C GLY A 58 -10.32 -22.88 11.58
N PRO A 59 -9.35 -22.67 12.48
CA PRO A 59 -9.39 -23.20 13.84
C PRO A 59 -10.46 -22.55 14.74
N PHE A 60 -11.13 -21.50 14.25
CA PHE A 60 -12.16 -20.76 14.98
C PHE A 60 -13.38 -20.57 14.08
N ASP A 61 -14.57 -20.84 14.62
CA ASP A 61 -15.83 -20.62 13.92
C ASP A 61 -16.27 -19.14 13.94
N LYS A 62 -15.77 -18.36 14.91
CA LYS A 62 -16.12 -16.95 15.11
C LYS A 62 -14.89 -16.09 15.28
N VAL A 63 -14.99 -14.86 14.77
CA VAL A 63 -13.97 -13.81 14.94
C VAL A 63 -13.69 -13.53 16.43
N GLY A 64 -14.70 -13.65 17.30
CA GLY A 64 -14.52 -13.46 18.74
C GLY A 64 -13.59 -14.48 19.40
N ASP A 65 -13.59 -15.73 18.92
CA ASP A 65 -12.73 -16.79 19.46
C ASP A 65 -11.28 -16.59 19.01
N LEU A 66 -11.10 -16.10 17.78
CA LEU A 66 -9.79 -15.64 17.29
C LEU A 66 -9.24 -14.51 18.17
N ILE A 67 -10.04 -13.46 18.44
CA ILE A 67 -9.59 -12.31 19.25
C ILE A 67 -9.17 -12.76 20.65
N LYS A 68 -9.97 -13.62 21.30
CA LYS A 68 -9.64 -14.18 22.62
C LYS A 68 -8.33 -14.99 22.63
N SER A 69 -8.00 -15.67 21.53
CA SER A 69 -6.74 -16.42 21.43
C SER A 69 -5.50 -15.52 21.30
N LEU A 70 -5.69 -14.27 20.86
CA LEU A 70 -4.62 -13.28 20.67
C LEU A 70 -4.41 -12.40 21.91
N GLU A 71 -5.42 -12.27 22.75
CA GLU A 71 -5.31 -11.67 24.08
C GLU A 71 -4.58 -12.66 25.01
N LYS A 72 -3.27 -12.48 25.15
CA LYS A 72 -2.40 -13.25 26.05
C LYS A 72 -2.33 -12.63 27.44
#